data_AF-A0A4Q4MFH9-F1
#
_entry.id   AF-A0A4Q4MFH9-F1
#
_cell.length_a   1.000
_cell.length_b   1.000
_cell.length_c   1.000
_cell.angle_alpha   90.00
_cell.angle_beta   90.00
_cell.angle_gamma   90.00
#
_symmetry.space_group_name_H-M   'P 1'
#
loop_
_entity.id
_entity.type
_entity.pdbx_description
1 polymer ?
#
loop_
_entity_poly.entity_id
_entity_poly.type
_entity_poly.pdbx_seq_one_letter_code
_entity_poly.pdbx_strand_id
1 'polypeptide(L)'
;MAASQIGHGQIGKIIEDMEELLPSVSIDRADYRACRTTYGCLSSTYKRSNDSNTPEKEYKELQALEKTLRHRLSSLDADRGLPRKFKGLLDDLKSGVDGALDRGVSTDFLTQGLKDSLEDKPDATPAPKPVPPKMVSEKRFKTVLDELRNEKEKNRKPNEENNRMALELKQYQMRERLGEPPLKKRCIG
;
A
#
# COMPACT_ATOMS: atom_id res chain seq x y z
N MET A 1 -0.07 25.94 22.55
CA MET A 1 1.02 24.98 22.26
C MET A 1 0.86 24.57 20.81
N ALA A 2 1.82 24.92 19.94
CA ALA A 2 1.77 24.51 18.55
C ALA A 2 1.90 22.98 18.51
N ALA A 3 0.90 22.27 18.01
CA ALA A 3 1.05 20.85 17.73
C ALA A 3 2.23 20.73 16.75
N SER A 4 3.33 20.08 17.17
CA SER A 4 4.47 19.81 16.30
C SER A 4 3.93 19.25 15.00
N GLN A 5 4.15 19.99 13.92
CA GLN A 5 3.66 19.64 12.60
C GLN A 5 4.38 18.36 12.18
N ILE A 6 3.70 17.22 12.28
CA ILE A 6 4.24 15.94 11.81
C ILE A 6 4.31 16.03 10.28
N GLY A 7 5.53 16.19 9.76
CA GLY A 7 5.83 16.20 8.33
C GLY A 7 6.07 14.80 7.80
N HIS A 8 6.21 14.67 6.47
CA HIS A 8 6.45 13.39 5.81
C HIS A 8 7.63 12.60 6.43
N GLY A 9 8.79 13.25 6.65
CA GLY A 9 9.96 12.59 7.25
C GLY A 9 9.70 12.05 8.68
N GLN A 10 8.89 12.75 9.46
CA GLN A 10 8.54 12.36 10.82
C GLN A 10 7.58 11.16 10.84
N ILE A 11 6.68 11.07 9.85
CA ILE A 11 5.88 9.87 9.59
C ILE A 11 6.79 8.68 9.27
N GLY A 12 7.82 8.89 8.43
CA GLY A 12 8.82 7.87 8.12
C GLY A 12 9.54 7.34 9.35
N LYS A 13 9.98 8.25 10.24
CA LYS A 13 10.64 7.89 11.50
C LYS A 13 9.73 7.06 12.42
N ILE A 14 8.46 7.46 12.56
CA ILE A 14 7.48 6.69 13.34
C ILE A 14 7.32 5.27 12.79
N ILE A 15 7.33 5.10 11.46
CA ILE A 15 7.27 3.79 10.83
C ILE A 15 8.54 2.99 11.12
N GLU A 16 9.73 3.60 11.05
CA GLU A 16 11.00 2.93 11.40
C GLU A 16 11.04 2.49 12.87
N ASP A 17 10.62 3.35 13.81
CA ASP A 17 10.58 3.04 15.25
C ASP A 17 9.63 1.86 15.57
N MET A 18 8.56 1.68 14.76
CA MET A 18 7.67 0.53 14.89
C MET A 18 8.34 -0.79 14.52
N GLU A 19 9.34 -0.79 13.64
CA GLU A 19 10.03 -2.00 13.18
C GLU A 19 10.70 -2.75 14.32
N GLU A 20 11.36 -2.01 15.21
CA GLU A 20 12.09 -2.54 16.37
C GLU A 20 11.17 -3.25 17.37
N LEU A 21 9.88 -2.89 17.37
CA LEU A 21 8.90 -3.43 18.28
C LEU A 21 8.17 -4.65 17.70
N LEU A 22 8.38 -4.98 16.43
CA LEU A 22 7.65 -6.07 15.78
C LEU A 22 7.94 -7.42 16.46
N PRO A 23 6.95 -8.33 16.47
CA PRO A 23 7.16 -9.70 16.92
C PRO A 23 8.34 -10.35 16.18
N SER A 24 9.22 -11.02 16.93
CA SER A 24 10.41 -11.67 16.35
C SER A 24 10.05 -12.61 15.19
N VAL A 25 10.90 -12.61 14.17
CA VAL A 25 10.77 -13.46 12.98
C VAL A 25 10.77 -14.95 13.34
N SER A 26 11.43 -15.32 14.44
CA SER A 26 11.51 -16.70 14.95
C SER A 26 10.19 -17.23 15.51
N ILE A 27 9.20 -16.36 15.79
CA ILE A 27 7.90 -16.78 16.32
C ILE A 27 6.94 -17.06 15.18
N ASP A 28 6.65 -18.34 14.95
CA ASP A 28 5.80 -18.80 13.84
C ASP A 28 4.31 -18.89 14.19
N ARG A 29 3.77 -17.84 14.83
CA ARG A 29 2.33 -17.72 15.07
C ARG A 29 1.67 -16.93 13.94
N ALA A 30 0.54 -17.42 13.45
CA ALA A 30 -0.19 -16.81 12.33
C ALA A 30 -0.49 -15.31 12.57
N ASP A 31 -0.92 -14.94 13.77
CA ASP A 31 -1.27 -13.56 14.14
C ASP A 31 -0.05 -12.62 14.09
N TYR A 32 1.11 -13.09 14.57
CA TYR A 32 2.36 -12.32 14.51
C TYR A 32 2.90 -12.20 13.09
N ARG A 33 2.75 -13.24 12.28
CA ARG A 33 3.08 -13.19 10.85
C ARG A 33 2.19 -12.17 10.14
N ALA A 34 0.89 -12.18 10.42
CA ALA A 34 -0.06 -11.23 9.85
C ALA A 34 0.27 -9.78 10.23
N CYS A 35 0.70 -9.51 11.47
CA CYS A 35 1.15 -8.18 11.89
C CYS A 35 2.40 -7.74 11.10
N ARG A 36 3.42 -8.60 11.00
CA ARG A 36 4.63 -8.33 10.22
C ARG A 36 4.32 -8.05 8.74
N THR A 37 3.43 -8.84 8.14
CA THR A 37 3.01 -8.64 6.74
C THR A 37 2.31 -7.28 6.56
N THR A 38 1.39 -6.90 7.46
CA THR A 38 0.73 -5.59 7.37
C THR A 38 1.71 -4.45 7.53
N TYR A 39 2.65 -4.56 8.49
CA TYR A 39 3.72 -3.58 8.63
C TYR A 39 4.58 -3.49 7.36
N GLY A 40 4.95 -4.62 6.75
CA GLY A 40 5.70 -4.65 5.49
C GLY A 40 4.96 -3.94 4.35
N CYS A 41 3.64 -4.12 4.25
CA CYS A 41 2.78 -3.37 3.32
C CYS A 41 2.78 -1.87 3.64
N LEU A 42 2.68 -1.50 4.92
CA LEU A 42 2.68 -0.11 5.39
C LEU A 42 4.00 0.60 5.05
N SER A 43 5.13 0.01 5.41
CA SER A 43 6.48 0.53 5.11
C SER A 43 6.72 0.66 3.60
N SER A 44 6.26 -0.32 2.82
CA SER A 44 6.41 -0.29 1.35
C SER A 44 5.53 0.77 0.68
N THR A 45 4.31 0.98 1.19
CA THR A 45 3.39 2.03 0.71
C THR A 45 3.94 3.41 1.02
N TYR A 46 4.52 3.61 2.21
CA TYR A 46 5.19 4.85 2.56
C TYR A 46 6.36 5.15 1.62
N LYS A 47 7.24 4.17 1.38
CA LYS A 47 8.37 4.33 0.44
C LYS A 47 7.88 4.63 -0.98
N ARG A 48 6.83 3.95 -1.44
CA ARG A 48 6.21 4.18 -2.75
C ARG A 48 5.61 5.58 -2.86
N SER A 49 5.15 6.16 -1.76
CA SER A 49 4.63 7.53 -1.76
C SER A 49 5.67 8.56 -2.20
N ASN A 50 6.95 8.31 -1.96
CA ASN A 50 8.06 9.20 -2.35
C ASN A 50 8.22 9.32 -3.86
N ASP A 51 7.95 8.22 -4.58
CA ASP A 51 8.13 8.11 -6.03
C ASP A 51 6.79 8.19 -6.78
N SER A 52 5.68 8.34 -6.07
CA SER A 52 4.34 8.29 -6.66
C SER A 52 3.92 9.65 -7.21
N ASN A 53 3.38 9.65 -8.43
CA ASN A 53 2.72 10.82 -9.02
C ASN A 53 1.37 11.16 -8.34
N THR A 54 0.87 10.29 -7.46
CA THR A 54 -0.39 10.47 -6.73
C THR A 54 -0.20 10.16 -5.24
N PRO A 55 0.55 10.98 -4.49
CA PRO A 55 0.93 10.66 -3.12
C PRO A 55 -0.26 10.68 -2.15
N GLU A 56 -1.30 11.48 -2.41
CA GLU A 56 -2.54 11.45 -1.64
C GLU A 56 -3.21 10.06 -1.62
N LYS A 57 -3.18 9.34 -2.75
CA LYS A 57 -3.72 7.97 -2.83
C LYS A 57 -2.94 7.01 -1.94
N GLU A 58 -1.62 7.12 -1.96
CA GLU A 58 -0.74 6.30 -1.12
C GLU A 58 -0.95 6.61 0.37
N TYR A 59 -1.22 7.87 0.73
CA TYR A 59 -1.55 8.24 2.11
C TYR A 59 -2.92 7.72 2.57
N LYS A 60 -3.92 7.66 1.68
CA LYS A 60 -5.19 6.98 1.99
C LYS A 60 -4.99 5.48 2.21
N GLU A 61 -4.11 4.86 1.42
CA GLU A 61 -3.72 3.46 1.63
C GLU A 61 -2.95 3.26 2.94
N LEU A 62 -2.04 4.17 3.29
CA LEU A 62 -1.37 4.19 4.60
C LEU A 62 -2.37 4.28 5.75
N GLN A 63 -3.38 5.14 5.65
CA GLN A 63 -4.44 5.25 6.66
C GLN A 63 -5.21 3.93 6.83
N ALA A 64 -5.52 3.24 5.73
CA ALA A 64 -6.20 1.94 5.78
C ALA A 64 -5.32 0.83 6.38
N LEU A 65 -4.02 0.84 6.06
CA LEU A 65 -3.04 -0.11 6.57
C LEU A 65 -2.77 0.11 8.07
N GLU A 66 -2.74 1.36 8.55
CA GLU A 66 -2.64 1.68 9.99
C GLU A 66 -3.82 1.10 10.76
N LYS A 67 -5.06 1.34 10.30
CA LYS A 67 -6.28 0.79 10.91
C LYS A 67 -6.24 -0.73 10.98
N THR A 68 -5.78 -1.36 9.90
CA THR A 68 -5.63 -2.82 9.82
C THR A 68 -4.57 -3.33 10.80
N LEU A 69 -3.42 -2.64 10.89
CA LEU A 69 -2.34 -3.00 11.81
C LEU A 69 -2.79 -2.86 13.26
N ARG A 70 -3.48 -1.76 13.60
CA ARG A 70 -4.07 -1.52 14.91
C ARG A 70 -5.05 -2.63 15.31
N HIS A 71 -5.95 -3.02 14.41
CA HIS A 71 -6.90 -4.10 14.66
C HIS A 71 -6.22 -5.46 14.89
N ARG A 72 -5.19 -5.77 14.09
CA ARG A 72 -4.40 -7.00 14.26
C ARG A 72 -3.65 -7.00 15.58
N LEU A 73 -3.04 -5.88 15.95
CA LEU A 73 -2.32 -5.73 17.22
C LEU A 73 -3.26 -5.79 18.43
N SER A 74 -4.46 -5.22 18.36
CA SER A 74 -5.45 -5.32 19.46
C SER A 74 -5.99 -6.73 19.65
N SER A 75 -5.92 -7.56 18.60
CA SER A 75 -6.35 -8.97 18.64
C SER A 75 -5.26 -9.90 19.19
N LEU A 76 -4.05 -9.39 19.44
CA LEU A 76 -2.99 -10.15 20.11
C LEU A 76 -3.19 -10.14 21.63
N ASP A 77 -2.72 -11.18 22.30
CA ASP A 77 -2.73 -11.28 23.77
C ASP A 77 -2.16 -10.02 24.43
N ALA A 78 -3.02 -9.35 25.20
CA ALA A 78 -2.68 -8.14 25.95
C ALA A 78 -1.58 -8.40 27.00
N ASP A 79 -1.48 -9.63 27.49
CA ASP A 79 -0.53 -10.06 28.54
C ASP A 79 0.93 -10.01 28.09
N ARG A 80 1.21 -10.02 26.79
CA ARG A 80 2.58 -9.91 26.26
C ARG A 80 3.05 -8.46 26.08
N GLY A 81 2.22 -7.47 26.39
CA GLY A 81 2.59 -6.04 26.40
C GLY A 81 2.87 -5.40 25.02
N LEU A 82 2.91 -6.20 23.94
CA LEU A 82 3.07 -5.73 22.55
C LEU A 82 2.04 -4.65 22.16
N PRO A 83 0.73 -4.83 22.40
CA PRO A 83 -0.27 -3.82 22.05
C PRO A 83 -0.04 -2.47 22.74
N ARG A 84 0.51 -2.47 23.97
CA ARG A 84 0.82 -1.24 24.72
C ARG A 84 2.00 -0.47 24.13
N LYS A 85 3.02 -1.17 23.64
CA LYS A 85 4.22 -0.55 23.04
C LYS A 85 3.90 0.15 21.72
N PHE A 86 3.00 -0.43 20.92
CA PHE A 86 2.61 0.14 19.63
C PHE A 86 1.59 1.28 19.73
N LYS A 87 0.85 1.38 20.84
CA LYS A 87 -0.29 2.31 20.95
C LYS A 87 0.13 3.77 20.68
N GLY A 88 1.20 4.24 21.32
CA GLY A 88 1.68 5.61 21.14
C GLY A 88 2.11 5.88 19.70
N LEU A 89 2.96 5.02 19.14
CA LEU A 89 3.42 5.15 17.76
C LEU A 89 2.28 5.10 16.74
N LEU A 90 1.26 4.26 16.96
CA LEU A 90 0.10 4.19 16.07
C LEU A 90 -0.80 5.43 16.19
N ASP A 91 -0.91 6.01 17.39
CA ASP A 91 -1.65 7.26 17.62
C ASP A 91 -0.93 8.45 16.95
N ASP A 92 0.40 8.48 17.02
CA ASP A 92 1.23 9.48 16.33
C ASP A 92 1.19 9.29 14.80
N LEU A 93 1.25 8.04 14.32
CA LEU A 93 1.14 7.72 12.90
C LEU A 93 -0.22 8.14 12.34
N LYS A 94 -1.30 7.81 13.06
CA LYS A 94 -2.66 8.22 12.67
C LYS A 94 -2.76 9.75 12.60
N SER A 95 -2.31 10.44 13.64
CA SER A 95 -2.37 11.91 13.69
C SER A 95 -1.53 12.55 12.57
N GLY A 96 -0.38 11.97 12.25
CA GLY A 96 0.48 12.42 11.15
C GLY A 96 -0.16 12.22 9.78
N VAL A 97 -0.72 11.03 9.53
CA VAL A 97 -1.39 10.70 8.26
C VAL A 97 -2.67 11.51 8.06
N ASP A 98 -3.52 11.61 9.09
CA ASP A 98 -4.75 12.41 9.04
C ASP A 98 -4.41 13.90 8.81
N GLY A 99 -3.44 14.42 9.56
CA GLY A 99 -2.97 15.79 9.38
C GLY A 99 -2.33 16.04 8.01
N ALA A 100 -1.68 15.06 7.40
CA ALA A 100 -1.12 15.18 6.05
C ALA A 100 -2.24 15.19 4.98
N LEU A 101 -3.27 14.35 5.15
CA LEU A 101 -4.42 14.31 4.25
C LEU A 101 -5.26 15.59 4.33
N ASP A 102 -5.51 16.12 5.53
CA ASP A 102 -6.29 17.35 5.73
C ASP A 102 -5.61 18.59 5.12
N ARG A 103 -4.27 18.61 5.10
CA ARG A 103 -3.48 19.69 4.50
C ARG A 103 -3.31 19.56 2.98
N GLY A 104 -3.58 18.38 2.44
CA GLY A 104 -3.29 18.02 1.06
C GLY A 104 -1.86 17.50 0.90
N VAL A 105 -1.75 16.24 0.49
CA VAL A 105 -0.45 15.60 0.22
C VAL A 105 -0.04 15.91 -1.21
N SER A 106 0.86 16.87 -1.38
CA SER A 106 1.45 17.23 -2.67
C SER A 106 2.92 16.78 -2.76
N THR A 107 3.51 16.90 -3.96
CA THR A 107 4.96 16.70 -4.16
C THR A 107 5.80 17.65 -3.31
N ASP A 108 5.30 18.85 -3.00
CA ASP A 108 6.00 19.82 -2.15
C ASP A 108 6.05 19.36 -0.70
N PHE A 109 4.97 18.73 -0.20
CA PHE A 109 4.93 18.14 1.15
C PHE A 109 5.97 17.01 1.31
N LEU A 110 6.12 16.17 0.28
CA LEU A 110 7.14 15.11 0.27
C LEU A 110 8.55 15.70 0.19
N THR A 111 8.76 16.67 -0.69
CA THR A 111 10.05 17.33 -0.91
C THR A 111 10.51 18.06 0.35
N GLN A 112 9.60 18.73 1.06
CA GLN A 112 9.89 19.39 2.33
C GLN A 112 10.30 18.37 3.40
N GLY A 113 9.55 17.27 3.55
CA GLY A 113 9.94 16.23 4.51
C GLY A 113 11.28 15.56 4.18
N LEU A 114 11.65 15.47 2.90
CA LEU A 114 12.96 14.99 2.47
C LEU A 114 14.07 15.99 2.84
N LYS A 115 13.84 17.29 2.65
CA LYS A 115 14.77 18.37 3.06
C LYS A 115 14.95 18.41 4.56
N ASP A 116 13.87 18.38 5.33
CA ASP A 116 13.91 18.37 6.80
C ASP A 116 14.70 17.16 7.32
N SER A 117 14.56 15.99 6.67
CA SER A 117 15.30 14.78 7.03
C SER A 117 16.80 14.85 6.69
N LEU A 118 17.16 15.62 5.67
CA LEU A 118 18.55 15.84 5.25
C LEU A 118 19.24 16.91 6.12
N GLU A 119 18.50 17.95 6.54
CA GLU A 119 19.01 19.00 7.43
C GLU A 119 19.32 18.47 8.85
N ASP A 120 18.58 17.47 9.32
CA ASP A 120 18.79 16.86 10.65
C ASP A 120 20.05 15.96 10.72
N LYS A 121 20.68 15.61 9.57
CA LYS A 121 21.93 14.82 9.49
C LYS A 121 22.81 15.24 8.30
N PRO A 122 23.66 16.28 8.43
CA PRO A 122 24.53 16.72 7.34
C PRO A 122 25.66 15.74 6.99
N ASP A 123 25.97 14.73 7.82
CA ASP A 123 27.18 13.91 7.67
C ASP A 123 26.97 12.39 7.87
N ALA A 124 25.75 11.90 7.66
CA ALA A 124 25.51 10.47 7.64
C ALA A 124 25.85 9.92 6.25
N THR A 125 27.11 9.49 6.05
CA THR A 125 27.38 8.47 5.02
C THR A 125 26.36 7.36 5.26
N PRO A 126 25.44 7.06 4.32
CA PRO A 126 24.38 6.10 4.59
C PRO A 126 25.06 4.78 4.94
N ALA A 127 24.97 4.38 6.22
CA ALA A 127 25.38 3.03 6.60
C ALA A 127 24.65 2.08 5.63
N PRO A 128 25.35 1.12 5.00
CA PRO A 128 24.73 0.21 4.04
C PRO A 128 23.47 -0.36 4.68
N LYS A 129 22.29 0.06 4.20
CA LYS A 129 21.03 -0.39 4.78
C LYS A 129 21.05 -1.92 4.74
N PRO A 130 20.77 -2.61 5.86
CA PRO A 130 20.71 -4.06 5.86
C PRO A 130 19.81 -4.49 4.71
N VAL A 131 20.29 -5.41 3.87
CA VAL A 131 19.51 -5.93 2.74
C VAL A 131 18.18 -6.42 3.33
N PRO A 132 17.03 -5.87 2.87
CA PRO A 132 15.73 -6.24 3.41
C PRO A 132 15.61 -7.77 3.45
N PRO A 133 15.25 -8.35 4.61
CA PRO A 133 15.20 -9.80 4.73
C PRO A 133 14.20 -10.32 3.70
N LYS A 134 14.66 -11.27 2.86
CA LYS A 134 13.80 -11.93 1.88
C LYS A 134 12.65 -12.61 2.62
N MET A 135 11.44 -12.09 2.47
CA MET A 135 10.26 -12.62 3.17
C MET A 135 9.83 -14.00 2.66
N VAL A 136 10.34 -14.41 1.50
CA VAL A 136 10.10 -15.70 0.85
C VAL A 136 11.40 -16.19 0.24
N SER A 137 11.55 -17.51 0.11
CA SER A 137 12.68 -18.06 -0.63
C SER A 137 12.64 -17.61 -2.09
N GLU A 138 13.80 -17.39 -2.70
CA GLU A 138 13.89 -17.01 -4.12
C GLU A 138 13.18 -17.99 -5.04
N LYS A 139 13.21 -19.29 -4.69
CA LYS A 139 12.50 -20.34 -5.40
C LYS A 139 11.00 -20.09 -5.41
N ARG A 140 10.40 -19.79 -4.25
CA ARG A 140 8.96 -19.47 -4.14
C ARG A 140 8.62 -18.18 -4.87
N PHE A 141 9.46 -17.15 -4.74
CA PHE A 141 9.27 -15.89 -5.44
C PHE A 141 9.23 -16.08 -6.96
N LYS A 142 10.23 -16.80 -7.51
CA LYS A 142 10.30 -17.09 -8.94
C LYS A 142 9.09 -17.88 -9.44
N THR A 143 8.68 -18.91 -8.70
CA THR A 143 7.49 -19.71 -9.05
C THR A 143 6.23 -18.85 -9.13
N VAL A 144 5.96 -18.02 -8.11
CA VAL A 144 4.78 -17.15 -8.10
C VAL A 144 4.82 -16.12 -9.24
N LEU A 145 6.00 -15.61 -9.57
CA LEU A 145 6.19 -14.64 -10.65
C LEU A 145 5.92 -15.28 -12.03
N ASP A 146 6.40 -16.50 -12.23
CA ASP A 146 6.14 -17.30 -13.45
C ASP A 146 4.65 -17.68 -13.56
N GLU A 147 4.02 -18.08 -12.45
CA GLU A 147 2.57 -18.35 -12.36
C GLU A 147 1.75 -17.11 -12.71
N LEU A 148 2.08 -15.94 -12.13
CA LEU A 148 1.41 -14.68 -12.40
C LEU A 148 1.51 -14.29 -13.88
N ARG A 149 2.69 -14.47 -14.48
CA ARG A 149 2.90 -14.20 -15.91
C ARG A 149 2.05 -15.13 -16.78
N ASN A 150 2.02 -16.42 -16.45
CA ASN A 150 1.20 -17.41 -17.15
C ASN A 150 -0.30 -17.10 -17.03
N GLU A 151 -0.78 -16.75 -15.83
CA GLU A 151 -2.18 -16.40 -15.64
C GLU A 151 -2.57 -15.09 -16.33
N LYS A 152 -1.67 -14.10 -16.37
CA LYS A 152 -1.91 -12.89 -17.17
C LYS A 152 -2.04 -13.20 -18.66
N GLU A 153 -1.20 -14.09 -19.19
CA GLU A 153 -1.28 -14.47 -20.60
C GLU A 153 -2.56 -15.26 -20.90
N LYS A 154 -2.95 -16.20 -20.02
CA LYS A 154 -4.22 -16.95 -20.15
C LYS A 154 -5.42 -16.02 -20.12
N ASN A 155 -5.41 -15.01 -19.24
CA ASN A 155 -6.52 -14.08 -19.11
C ASN A 155 -6.54 -12.99 -20.20
N ARG A 156 -5.48 -12.82 -20.98
CA ARG A 156 -5.41 -11.76 -22.00
C ARG A 156 -6.54 -11.85 -23.03
N LYS A 157 -6.64 -12.99 -23.73
CA LYS A 157 -7.66 -13.19 -24.79
C LYS A 157 -9.11 -13.18 -24.24
N PRO A 158 -9.45 -13.92 -23.17
CA PRO A 158 -10.80 -13.89 -22.61
C PRO A 158 -11.21 -12.49 -22.12
N ASN A 159 -10.28 -11.70 -21.61
CA ASN A 159 -10.59 -10.36 -21.13
C ASN A 159 -10.79 -9.36 -22.29
N GLU A 160 -10.01 -9.48 -23.38
CA GLU A 160 -10.26 -8.75 -24.63
C GLU A 160 -11.63 -9.09 -25.22
N GLU A 161 -12.00 -10.37 -25.25
CA GLU A 161 -13.29 -10.83 -25.75
C GLU A 161 -14.45 -10.38 -24.85
N ASN A 162 -14.31 -10.47 -23.53
CA ASN A 162 -15.32 -9.97 -22.59
C ASN A 162 -15.52 -8.46 -22.73
N ASN A 163 -14.45 -7.69 -22.87
CA ASN A 163 -14.54 -6.25 -23.10
C ASN A 163 -15.23 -5.92 -24.44
N ARG A 164 -14.93 -6.68 -25.51
CA ARG A 164 -15.62 -6.54 -26.80
C ARG A 164 -17.11 -6.85 -26.68
N MET A 165 -17.48 -7.98 -26.07
CA MET A 165 -18.88 -8.36 -25.88
C MET A 165 -19.64 -7.39 -24.99
N ALA A 166 -19.02 -6.88 -23.93
CA ALA A 166 -19.60 -5.87 -23.06
C ALA A 166 -19.90 -4.57 -23.83
N LEU A 167 -19.01 -4.18 -24.76
CA LEU A 167 -19.23 -3.03 -25.64
C LEU A 167 -20.40 -3.26 -26.60
N GLU A 168 -20.47 -4.43 -27.24
CA GLU A 168 -21.56 -4.80 -28.14
C GLU A 168 -22.92 -4.85 -27.42
N LEU A 169 -22.97 -5.45 -26.23
CA LEU A 169 -24.17 -5.46 -25.39
C LEU A 169 -24.61 -4.05 -25.01
N LYS A 170 -23.68 -3.18 -24.63
CA LYS A 170 -23.98 -1.78 -24.30
C LYS A 170 -24.53 -1.03 -25.52
N GLN A 171 -23.98 -1.27 -26.71
CA GLN A 171 -24.51 -0.69 -27.95
C GLN A 171 -25.91 -1.20 -28.26
N TYR A 172 -26.17 -2.49 -28.08
CA TYR A 172 -27.49 -3.08 -28.30
C TYR A 172 -28.53 -2.51 -27.32
N GLN A 173 -28.22 -2.46 -26.03
CA GLN A 173 -29.09 -1.89 -25.01
C GLN A 173 -29.38 -0.40 -25.24
N MET A 174 -28.38 0.36 -25.71
CA MET A 174 -28.58 1.77 -26.09
C MET A 174 -29.51 1.89 -27.29
N ARG A 175 -29.39 1.03 -28.31
CA ARG A 175 -30.27 1.02 -29.48
C ARG A 175 -31.71 0.62 -29.14
N GLU A 176 -31.90 -0.39 -28.29
CA GLU A 176 -33.22 -0.76 -27.79
C GLU A 176 -33.89 0.40 -27.06
N ARG A 177 -33.14 1.14 -26.23
CA ARG A 177 -33.64 2.34 -25.56
C ARG A 177 -33.99 3.48 -26.52
N LEU A 178 -33.33 3.55 -27.67
CA LEU A 178 -33.53 4.57 -28.70
C LEU A 178 -34.55 4.14 -29.78
N GLY A 179 -35.10 2.92 -29.72
CA GLY A 179 -36.09 2.41 -30.67
C GLY A 179 -35.56 2.12 -32.08
N GLU A 180 -34.25 1.88 -32.25
CA GLU A 180 -33.66 1.61 -33.56
C GLU A 180 -33.90 0.15 -34.04
N PRO A 181 -34.16 -0.08 -35.35
CA PRO A 181 -34.34 -1.42 -35.89
C PRO A 181 -33.03 -2.24 -35.91
N PRO A 182 -33.09 -3.58 -35.85
CA PRO A 182 -31.90 -4.44 -35.76
C PRO A 182 -31.04 -4.39 -37.02
N LEU A 183 -29.71 -4.43 -36.84
CA LEU A 183 -28.74 -4.50 -37.93
C LEU A 183 -28.94 -5.79 -38.73
N LYS A 184 -29.35 -5.67 -40.00
CA LYS A 184 -29.38 -6.79 -40.96
C LYS A 184 -27.97 -7.39 -41.06
N LYS A 185 -27.82 -8.66 -40.70
CA LYS A 185 -26.61 -9.45 -41.00
C LYS A 185 -26.38 -9.39 -42.52
N ARG A 186 -25.27 -8.81 -42.97
CA ARG A 186 -24.78 -9.06 -44.34
C ARG A 186 -24.29 -10.51 -44.35
N CYS A 187 -25.05 -11.38 -45.02
CA CYS A 187 -24.55 -12.68 -45.45
C CYS A 187 -23.39 -12.42 -46.43
N ILE A 188 -22.18 -12.78 -46.04
CA ILE A 188 -21.04 -12.86 -46.95
C ILE A 188 -21.03 -14.32 -47.42
N GLY A 189 -21.37 -14.52 -48.69
CA GLY A 189 -21.21 -15.80 -49.39
C GLY A 189 -19.79 -15.99 -49.87
#